data_AF-A0A3D1PIC0-F1
#
_entry.id   AF-A0A3D1PIC0-F1
#
_cell.length_a   1.000
_cell.length_b   1.000
_cell.length_c   1.000
_cell.angle_alpha   90.00
_cell.angle_beta   90.00
_cell.angle_gamma   90.00
#
_symmetry.space_group_name_H-M   'P 1'
#
loop_
_entity.id
_entity.type
_entity.pdbx_description
1 polymer ?
#
loop_
_entity_poly.entity_id
_entity_poly.type
_entity_poly.pdbx_seq_one_letter_code
_entity_poly.pdbx_strand_id
1 'polypeptide(L)'
;MTRKILIVLSEWGYWGEELVGPLETFDAAGYSVDFATPTGKRPVALTPSMDATYVDPPLGRPVVSEEMAQKVRALDDPTNPRLNNPKNLREWLPERPYWSSPKFIREMEEYYRTLDRVRESDLQQYDTMLI
;
A
#
# COMPACT_ATOMS: atom_id res chain seq x y z
N MET A 1 0.34 -4.89 23.83
CA MET A 1 0.62 -3.88 22.79
C MET A 1 0.06 -4.42 21.48
N THR A 2 -0.80 -3.66 20.81
CA THR A 2 -1.30 -4.04 19.48
C THR A 2 -0.17 -3.93 18.48
N ARG A 3 0.15 -5.04 17.81
CA ARG A 3 1.16 -5.10 16.75
C ARG A 3 0.62 -4.42 15.49
N LYS A 4 1.47 -3.73 14.74
CA LYS A 4 1.05 -2.82 13.65
C LYS A 4 1.82 -3.11 12.36
N ILE A 5 1.10 -3.14 11.24
CA ILE A 5 1.67 -3.30 9.89
C ILE A 5 1.35 -2.06 9.06
N LEU A 6 2.33 -1.62 8.28
CA LEU A 6 2.13 -0.63 7.24
C LEU A 6 1.98 -1.34 5.88
N ILE A 7 0.86 -1.16 5.18
CA ILE A 7 0.70 -1.65 3.81
C ILE A 7 0.70 -0.45 2.86
N VAL A 8 1.65 -0.44 1.92
CA VAL A 8 1.77 0.58 0.88
C VAL A 8 1.08 0.09 -0.38
N LEU A 9 0.19 0.89 -0.95
CA LEU A 9 -0.57 0.53 -2.14
C LEU A 9 -0.47 1.63 -3.21
N SER A 10 -0.61 1.20 -4.46
CA SER A 10 -0.83 2.11 -5.58
C SER A 10 -2.25 2.69 -5.55
N GLU A 11 -2.40 3.97 -5.87
CA GLU A 11 -3.71 4.63 -6.07
C GLU A 11 -4.33 4.31 -7.43
N TRP A 12 -3.53 3.77 -8.35
CA TRP A 12 -3.89 3.61 -9.76
C TRP A 12 -4.21 2.16 -10.12
N GLY A 13 -4.22 1.26 -9.15
CA GLY A 13 -4.42 -0.16 -9.36
C GLY A 13 -3.47 -0.99 -8.52
N TYR A 14 -4.02 -1.90 -7.73
CA TYR A 14 -3.29 -3.02 -7.11
C TYR A 14 -3.91 -4.35 -7.59
N TRP A 15 -3.12 -5.43 -7.56
CA TRP A 15 -3.66 -6.76 -7.80
C TRP A 15 -4.37 -7.26 -6.54
N GLY A 16 -5.67 -7.56 -6.65
CA GLY A 16 -6.52 -7.85 -5.50
C GLY A 16 -5.99 -8.91 -4.54
N GLU A 17 -5.49 -10.02 -5.07
CA GLU A 17 -4.96 -11.14 -4.26
C GLU A 17 -3.68 -10.77 -3.49
N GLU A 18 -2.85 -9.87 -4.02
CA GLU A 18 -1.63 -9.39 -3.36
C GLU A 18 -1.95 -8.56 -2.11
N LEU A 19 -3.16 -8.00 -2.03
CA LEU A 19 -3.64 -7.35 -0.82
C LEU A 19 -4.45 -8.28 0.08
N VAL A 20 -5.46 -8.97 -0.47
CA VAL A 20 -6.41 -9.77 0.33
C VAL A 20 -5.68 -10.87 1.10
N GLY A 21 -4.78 -11.61 0.47
CA GLY A 21 -4.07 -12.72 1.11
C GLY A 21 -3.28 -12.29 2.35
N PRO A 22 -2.35 -11.32 2.23
CA PRO A 22 -1.63 -10.78 3.38
C PRO A 22 -2.54 -10.11 4.41
N LEU A 23 -3.55 -9.34 3.96
CA LEU A 23 -4.46 -8.63 4.88
C LEU A 23 -5.24 -9.61 5.76
N GLU A 24 -5.84 -10.66 5.19
CA GLU A 24 -6.52 -11.70 5.96
C GLU A 24 -5.56 -12.42 6.93
N THR A 25 -4.32 -12.63 6.51
CA THR A 25 -3.28 -13.25 7.36
C THR A 25 -2.92 -12.36 8.54
N PHE A 26 -2.75 -11.06 8.33
CA PHE A 26 -2.46 -10.10 9.40
C PHE A 26 -3.65 -9.95 10.36
N ASP A 27 -4.87 -9.89 9.84
CA ASP A 27 -6.09 -9.78 10.64
C ASP A 27 -6.28 -11.04 11.50
N ALA A 28 -6.07 -12.24 10.94
CA ALA A 28 -6.12 -13.51 11.67
C ALA A 28 -5.05 -13.61 12.78
N ALA A 29 -3.88 -13.00 12.56
CA ALA A 29 -2.81 -12.92 13.55
C ALA A 29 -2.99 -11.77 14.56
N GLY A 30 -4.07 -10.98 14.47
CA GLY A 30 -4.39 -9.91 15.40
C GLY A 30 -3.56 -8.63 15.23
N TYR A 31 -2.98 -8.42 14.05
CA TYR A 31 -2.31 -7.16 13.72
C TYR A 31 -3.34 -6.07 13.39
N SER A 32 -2.97 -4.84 13.70
CA SER A 32 -3.64 -3.66 13.14
C SER A 32 -2.89 -3.20 11.89
N VAL A 33 -3.62 -2.74 10.88
CA VAL A 33 -3.07 -2.38 9.57
C VAL A 33 -3.37 -0.92 9.28
N ASP A 34 -2.32 -0.14 8.98
CA ASP A 34 -2.44 1.18 8.39
C ASP A 34 -2.09 1.10 6.89
N PHE A 35 -2.90 1.73 6.06
CA PHE A 35 -2.63 1.85 4.63
C PHE A 35 -1.90 3.14 4.32
N ALA A 36 -1.03 3.13 3.31
CA ALA A 36 -0.41 4.33 2.76
C ALA A 36 -0.44 4.29 1.24
N THR A 37 -0.64 5.47 0.64
CA THR A 37 -0.68 5.64 -0.80
C THR A 37 0.05 6.94 -1.20
N PRO A 38 0.52 7.07 -2.45
CA PRO A 38 1.31 8.23 -2.89
C PRO A 38 0.74 9.61 -2.52
N THR A 39 -0.58 9.79 -2.57
CA THR A 39 -1.27 11.06 -2.29
C THR A 39 -2.40 10.93 -1.27
N GLY A 40 -2.47 9.81 -0.54
CA GLY A 40 -3.50 9.56 0.47
C GLY A 40 -4.88 9.27 -0.12
N LYS A 41 -4.99 9.04 -1.42
CA LYS A 41 -6.25 8.62 -2.06
C LYS A 41 -6.50 7.15 -1.80
N ARG A 42 -7.77 6.77 -1.78
CA ARG A 42 -8.19 5.37 -1.67
C ARG A 42 -7.59 4.56 -2.83
N PRO A 43 -6.89 3.45 -2.56
CA PRO A 43 -6.42 2.55 -3.61
C PRO A 43 -7.61 1.86 -4.27
N VAL A 44 -7.43 1.42 -5.53
CA VAL A 44 -8.45 0.72 -6.31
C VAL A 44 -7.91 -0.60 -6.83
N ALA A 45 -8.71 -1.66 -6.77
CA ALA A 45 -8.31 -2.95 -7.33
C ALA A 45 -8.34 -2.88 -8.86
N LEU A 46 -7.40 -3.56 -9.51
CA LEU A 46 -7.43 -3.74 -10.96
C LEU A 46 -8.63 -4.64 -11.32
N THR A 47 -9.46 -4.21 -12.27
CA THR A 47 -10.65 -4.98 -12.71
C THR A 47 -10.35 -6.45 -13.05
N PRO A 48 -9.25 -6.79 -13.76
CA PRO A 48 -8.89 -8.18 -14.01
C PRO A 48 -8.70 -9.02 -12.75
N SER A 49 -8.22 -8.42 -11.65
CA SER A 49 -8.02 -9.10 -10.36
C SER A 49 -9.32 -9.37 -9.60
N MET A 50 -10.44 -8.84 -10.09
CA MET A 50 -11.79 -9.02 -9.55
C MET A 50 -12.66 -9.92 -10.43
N ASP A 51 -12.10 -10.54 -11.46
CA ASP A 51 -12.85 -11.32 -12.44
C ASP A 51 -12.24 -12.72 -12.60
N ALA A 52 -12.97 -13.74 -12.13
CA ALA A 52 -12.54 -15.13 -12.25
C ALA A 52 -12.59 -15.67 -13.69
N THR A 53 -13.24 -14.94 -14.61
CA THR A 53 -13.27 -15.26 -16.04
C THR A 53 -12.14 -14.61 -16.82
N TYR A 54 -11.39 -13.68 -16.20
CA TYR A 54 -10.24 -13.06 -16.83
C TYR A 54 -9.15 -14.10 -17.12
N VAL A 55 -8.79 -14.21 -18.40
CA VAL A 55 -7.69 -15.05 -18.87
C VAL A 55 -6.48 -14.17 -19.09
N ASP A 56 -5.41 -14.45 -18.34
CA ASP A 56 -4.14 -13.75 -18.52
C ASP A 56 -3.56 -14.09 -19.91
N PRO A 57 -3.29 -13.09 -20.79
CA PRO A 57 -2.89 -13.38 -22.16
C PRO A 57 -1.56 -14.15 -22.28
N PRO A 58 -0.51 -13.84 -21.48
CA PRO A 58 0.70 -14.64 -21.44
C PRO A 58 0.51 -16.10 -20.98
N LEU A 59 -0.33 -16.33 -19.96
CA LEU A 59 -0.51 -17.65 -19.36
C LEU A 59 -1.61 -18.50 -20.04
N GLY A 60 -2.52 -17.87 -20.78
CA GLY A 60 -3.60 -18.55 -21.50
C GLY A 60 -4.61 -19.27 -20.59
N ARG A 61 -4.69 -18.88 -19.32
CA ARG A 61 -5.61 -19.47 -18.33
C ARG A 61 -6.16 -18.42 -17.36
N PRO A 62 -7.28 -18.71 -16.67
CA PRO A 62 -7.71 -17.91 -15.53
C PRO A 62 -6.65 -17.86 -14.44
N VAL A 63 -6.47 -16.68 -13.86
CA VAL A 63 -5.49 -16.42 -12.79
C VAL A 63 -6.13 -16.02 -11.47
N VAL A 64 -7.46 -15.87 -11.44
CA VAL A 64 -8.22 -15.51 -10.24
C VAL A 64 -9.28 -16.58 -9.99
N SER A 65 -9.39 -17.04 -8.75
CA SER A 65 -10.49 -17.94 -8.35
C SER A 65 -11.77 -17.14 -8.08
N GLU A 66 -12.95 -17.77 -8.20
CA GLU A 66 -14.23 -17.09 -7.90
C GLU A 66 -14.29 -16.60 -6.45
N GLU A 67 -13.76 -17.38 -5.50
CA GLU A 67 -13.67 -16.96 -4.09
C GLU A 67 -12.82 -15.69 -3.93
N MET A 68 -11.64 -15.66 -4.55
CA MET A 68 -10.75 -14.50 -4.45
C MET A 68 -11.38 -13.28 -5.11
N ALA A 69 -11.98 -13.43 -6.29
CA ALA A 69 -12.69 -12.36 -6.98
C ALA A 69 -13.79 -11.75 -6.09
N GLN A 70 -14.56 -12.56 -5.36
CA GLN A 70 -15.58 -12.09 -4.41
C GLN A 70 -14.97 -11.32 -3.24
N LYS A 71 -13.89 -11.84 -2.64
CA LYS A 71 -13.18 -11.17 -1.54
C LYS A 71 -12.63 -9.82 -1.96
N VAL A 72 -11.97 -9.75 -3.12
CA VAL A 72 -11.43 -8.49 -3.64
C VAL A 72 -12.56 -7.49 -3.92
N ARG A 73 -13.68 -7.92 -4.53
CA ARG A 73 -14.83 -7.04 -4.75
C ARG A 73 -15.43 -6.51 -3.43
N ALA A 74 -15.52 -7.36 -2.41
CA ALA A 74 -16.04 -6.95 -1.10
C ALA A 74 -15.09 -5.99 -0.36
N LEU A 75 -13.77 -6.16 -0.52
CA LEU A 75 -12.78 -5.24 0.02
C LEU A 75 -12.76 -3.90 -0.74
N ASP A 76 -12.85 -3.96 -2.07
CA ASP A 76 -12.79 -2.79 -2.95
C ASP A 76 -14.13 -2.04 -3.06
N ASP A 77 -15.22 -2.57 -2.51
CA ASP A 77 -16.51 -1.90 -2.44
C ASP A 77 -16.38 -0.49 -1.83
N PRO A 78 -16.88 0.58 -2.50
CA PRO A 78 -16.83 1.95 -1.97
C PRO A 78 -17.54 2.14 -0.62
N THR A 79 -18.49 1.26 -0.29
CA THR A 79 -19.19 1.27 1.01
C THR A 79 -18.36 0.64 2.12
N ASN A 80 -17.32 -0.14 1.79
CA ASN A 80 -16.39 -0.71 2.75
C ASN A 80 -15.36 0.35 3.17
N PRO A 81 -15.32 0.75 4.46
CA PRO A 81 -14.44 1.81 4.91
C PRO A 81 -12.98 1.37 5.09
N ARG A 82 -12.66 0.08 4.93
CA ARG A 82 -11.35 -0.49 5.29
C ARG A 82 -10.17 0.19 4.59
N LEU A 83 -10.35 0.58 3.33
CA LEU A 83 -9.31 1.23 2.51
C LEU A 83 -9.39 2.77 2.53
N ASN A 84 -10.30 3.35 3.30
CA ASN A 84 -10.49 4.80 3.33
C ASN A 84 -9.39 5.51 4.12
N ASN A 85 -9.05 6.72 3.68
CA ASN A 85 -8.08 7.62 4.33
C ASN A 85 -6.70 7.00 4.58
N PRO A 86 -6.05 6.40 3.56
CA PRO A 86 -4.66 5.96 3.69
C PRO A 86 -3.74 7.17 3.94
N LYS A 87 -2.60 6.91 4.57
CA LYS A 87 -1.55 7.90 4.80
C LYS A 87 -1.03 8.43 3.47
N ASN A 88 -0.92 9.75 3.36
CA ASN A 88 -0.33 10.42 2.20
C ASN A 88 1.20 10.37 2.29
N LEU A 89 1.83 9.53 1.47
CA LEU A 89 3.29 9.38 1.47
C LEU A 89 4.01 10.68 1.09
N ARG A 90 3.45 11.48 0.18
CA ARG A 90 4.05 12.75 -0.25
C ARG A 90 4.12 13.78 0.87
N GLU A 91 3.13 13.78 1.75
CA GLU A 91 3.12 14.66 2.92
C GLU A 91 3.95 14.10 4.09
N TRP A 92 4.02 12.76 4.19
CA TRP A 92 4.67 12.09 5.31
C TRP A 92 6.19 11.96 5.14
N LEU A 93 6.68 11.72 3.92
CA LEU A 93 8.08 11.44 3.64
C LEU A 93 8.70 12.54 2.77
N PRO A 94 9.99 12.87 2.99
CA PRO A 94 10.67 13.86 2.16
C PRO A 94 10.88 13.33 0.74
N GLU A 95 10.75 14.20 -0.26
CA GLU A 95 11.13 13.88 -1.63
C GLU A 95 12.64 13.98 -1.79
N ARG A 96 13.24 13.03 -2.51
CA ARG A 96 14.67 13.07 -2.80
C ARG A 96 14.95 14.22 -3.77
N PRO A 97 15.90 15.13 -3.47
CA PRO A 97 16.19 16.24 -4.37
C PRO A 97 16.76 15.77 -5.70
N TYR A 98 16.52 16.56 -6.74
CA TYR A 98 17.12 16.35 -8.05
C TYR A 98 18.63 16.58 -8.01
N TRP A 99 19.38 15.72 -8.71
CA TRP A 99 20.84 15.81 -8.82
C TRP A 99 21.34 17.12 -9.44
N SER A 100 20.52 17.75 -10.28
CA SER A 100 20.80 19.05 -10.89
C SER A 100 20.45 20.25 -10.00
N SER A 101 20.00 20.01 -8.76
CA SER A 101 19.66 21.11 -7.85
C SER A 101 20.89 21.97 -7.56
N PRO A 102 20.78 23.32 -7.62
CA PRO A 102 21.85 24.23 -7.24
C PRO A 102 22.34 24.03 -5.80
N LYS A 103 21.52 23.43 -4.94
CA LYS A 103 21.81 23.16 -3.53
C LYS A 103 21.81 21.67 -3.19
N PHE A 104 22.05 20.80 -4.18
CA PHE A 104 21.91 19.34 -4.05
C PHE A 104 22.47 18.77 -2.74
N ILE A 105 23.72 19.11 -2.36
CA ILE A 105 24.33 18.60 -1.13
C ILE A 105 23.52 18.98 0.12
N ARG A 106 23.09 20.24 0.23
CA ARG A 106 22.33 20.73 1.39
C ARG A 106 20.93 20.15 1.44
N GLU A 107 20.29 19.98 0.29
CA GLU A 107 18.98 19.36 0.19
C GLU A 107 19.03 17.86 0.50
N MET A 108 20.10 17.17 0.09
CA MET A 108 20.34 15.76 0.45
C MET A 108 20.57 15.59 1.96
N GLU A 109 21.33 16.50 2.59
CA GLU A 109 21.49 16.52 4.05
C GLU A 109 20.14 16.67 4.75
N GLU A 110 19.26 17.57 4.27
CA GLU A 110 17.94 17.78 4.86
C GLU A 110 16.98 16.60 4.62
N TYR A 111 17.04 16.00 3.44
CA TYR A 111 16.31 14.77 3.11
C TYR A 111 16.62 13.67 4.12
N TYR A 112 17.90 13.38 4.39
CA TYR A 112 18.28 12.34 5.36
C TYR A 112 17.94 12.74 6.80
N ARG A 113 18.14 14.01 7.20
CA ARG A 113 17.71 14.50 8.52
C ARG A 113 16.22 14.31 8.76
N THR A 114 15.40 14.52 7.74
CA THR A 114 13.94 14.33 7.83
C THR A 114 13.57 12.85 7.84
N LEU A 115 14.22 12.05 7.00
CA LEU A 115 14.03 10.60 6.96
C LEU A 115 14.36 9.94 8.31
N ASP A 116 15.47 10.31 8.93
CA ASP A 116 15.89 9.79 10.23
C ASP A 116 14.88 10.15 11.32
N ARG A 117 14.37 11.39 11.33
CA ARG A 117 13.30 11.81 12.25
C ARG A 117 12.06 10.94 12.12
N VAL A 118 11.57 10.70 10.89
CA VAL A 118 10.38 9.85 10.65
C VAL A 118 10.66 8.40 11.03
N ARG A 119 11.88 7.90 10.77
CA ARG A 119 12.30 6.55 11.14
C ARG A 119 12.34 6.32 12.65
N GLU A 120 12.87 7.28 13.40
CA GLU A 120 13.03 7.20 14.86
C GLU A 120 11.72 7.47 15.62
N SER A 121 10.77 8.15 14.99
CA SER A 121 9.45 8.43 15.56
C SER A 121 8.39 7.51 14.97
N ASP A 122 7.74 7.93 13.89
CA ASP A 122 6.52 7.32 13.37
C ASP A 122 6.70 5.86 12.93
N LEU A 123 7.82 5.52 12.28
CA LEU A 123 8.00 4.16 11.72
C LEU A 123 8.29 3.10 12.77
N GLN A 124 8.76 3.47 13.97
CA GLN A 124 9.01 2.51 15.06
C GLN A 124 7.73 1.80 15.54
N GLN A 125 6.55 2.36 15.25
CA GLN A 125 5.29 1.76 15.66
C GLN A 125 4.92 0.51 14.84
N TYR A 126 5.55 0.29 13.67
CA TYR A 126 5.23 -0.84 12.80
C TYR A 126 6.25 -1.96 12.95
N ASP A 127 5.76 -3.19 13.06
CA ASP A 127 6.59 -4.39 13.13
C ASP A 127 7.14 -4.78 11.74
N THR A 128 6.41 -4.45 10.67
CA THR A 128 6.88 -4.60 9.29
C THR A 128 6.09 -3.71 8.32
N MET A 129 6.56 -3.68 7.08
CA MET A 129 5.93 -3.01 5.94
C MET A 129 5.74 -4.01 4.79
N LEU A 130 4.57 -3.96 4.14
CA LEU A 130 4.27 -4.63 2.87
C LEU A 130 4.15 -3.58 1.77
N ILE A 131 4.72 -3.83 0.59
CA ILE A 131 4.66 -2.98 -0.61
C ILE A 131 4.23 -3.85 -1.79
#